data_AF-A0A9D4J3P6-F1
#
_entry.id   AF-A0A9D4J3P6-F1
#
_cell.length_a   1.000
_cell.length_b   1.000
_cell.length_c   1.000
_cell.angle_alpha   90.00
_cell.angle_beta   90.00
_cell.angle_gamma   90.00
#
_symmetry.space_group_name_H-M   'P 1'
#
loop_
_entity.id
_entity.type
_entity.pdbx_description
1 polymer ?
#
loop_
_entity_poly.entity_id
_entity_poly.type
_entity_poly.pdbx_seq_one_letter_code
_entity_poly.pdbx_strand_id
1 'polypeptide(L)'
;MYRTIFCEEFNYSFHITKKDQFQTCAVYRNTEIAGELTTDLKIAFEYHIKRKNRARDEKKLDKSRAKQDKSYHVATFDLEAVLPIPCSLDIPSDKTARDSLPEPDTMEESEDSNVE
;
A
#
# COMPACT_ATOMS: atom_id res chain seq x y z
N MET A 1 27.56 -6.98 4.85
CA MET A 1 28.93 -6.56 4.50
C MET A 1 28.94 -5.66 3.27
N TYR A 2 28.51 -6.11 2.09
CA TYR A 2 28.47 -5.27 0.88
C TYR A 2 27.61 -4.01 1.00
N ARG A 3 26.38 -4.12 1.54
CA ARG A 3 25.48 -2.96 1.70
C ARG A 3 26.11 -1.83 2.54
N THR A 4 26.84 -2.19 3.58
CA THR A 4 27.51 -1.25 4.49
C THR A 4 28.62 -0.50 3.77
N ILE A 5 29.53 -1.22 3.09
CA ILE A 5 30.64 -0.63 2.33
C ILE A 5 30.14 0.31 1.23
N PHE A 6 29.17 -0.12 0.42
CA PHE A 6 28.66 0.71 -0.68
C PHE A 6 27.87 1.94 -0.20
N CYS A 7 27.12 1.82 0.89
CA CYS A 7 26.35 2.94 1.44
C CYS A 7 27.20 3.92 2.26
N GLU A 8 28.24 3.46 2.95
CA GLU A 8 29.03 4.30 3.88
C GLU A 8 30.31 4.85 3.23
N GLU A 9 31.02 4.06 2.42
CA GLU A 9 32.32 4.47 1.87
C GLU A 9 32.20 5.10 0.48
N PHE A 10 31.23 4.66 -0.33
CA PHE A 10 31.07 5.11 -1.70
C PHE A 10 29.84 5.99 -1.93
N ASN A 11 29.04 6.24 -0.88
CA ASN A 11 27.78 6.99 -0.93
C ASN A 11 26.85 6.54 -2.08
N TYR A 12 26.89 5.26 -2.45
CA TYR A 12 25.99 4.70 -3.44
C TYR A 12 24.68 4.33 -2.77
N SER A 13 23.60 4.95 -3.26
CA SER A 13 22.24 4.55 -2.91
C SER A 13 21.82 3.39 -3.80
N PHE A 14 21.43 2.26 -3.23
CA PHE A 14 20.79 1.21 -4.02
C PHE A 14 19.44 1.69 -4.55
N HIS A 15 19.16 1.42 -5.83
CA HIS A 15 17.85 1.71 -6.41
C HIS A 15 16.78 0.90 -5.67
N ILE A 16 15.87 1.59 -5.01
CA ILE A 16 14.70 0.98 -4.37
C ILE A 16 13.63 0.84 -5.45
N THR A 17 13.24 -0.39 -5.76
CA THR A 17 12.27 -0.63 -6.83
C THR A 17 10.93 0.03 -6.49
N LYS A 18 10.14 0.38 -7.51
CA LYS A 18 8.83 1.02 -7.31
C LYS A 18 7.89 0.19 -6.43
N LYS A 19 8.05 -1.15 -6.42
CA LYS A 19 7.23 -2.07 -5.62
C LYS A 19 7.49 -1.94 -4.12
N ASP A 20 8.70 -1.53 -3.73
CA ASP A 20 9.13 -1.43 -2.32
C ASP A 20 8.92 -0.02 -1.74
N GLN A 21 8.36 0.90 -2.52
CA GLN A 21 8.11 2.28 -2.10
C GLN A 21 6.65 2.46 -1.69
N PHE A 22 6.42 3.03 -0.51
CA PHE A 22 5.08 3.48 -0.13
C PHE A 22 4.61 4.57 -1.09
N GLN A 23 3.48 4.33 -1.74
CA GLN A 23 2.90 5.24 -2.73
C GLN A 23 2.76 6.67 -2.19
N THR A 24 2.26 6.85 -0.97
CA THR A 24 2.13 8.18 -0.34
C THR A 24 3.46 8.92 -0.20
N CYS A 25 4.54 8.20 0.17
CA CYS A 25 5.88 8.79 0.28
C CYS A 25 6.46 9.13 -1.08
N ALA A 26 6.26 8.25 -2.08
CA ALA A 26 6.76 8.46 -3.43
C ALA A 26 6.05 9.65 -4.10
N VAL A 27 4.72 9.73 -3.98
CA VAL A 27 3.91 10.84 -4.52
C VAL A 27 4.33 12.15 -3.88
N TYR A 28 4.39 12.23 -2.54
CA TYR A 28 4.81 13.45 -1.83
C TYR A 28 6.20 13.93 -2.30
N ARG A 29 7.18 13.02 -2.35
CA ARG A 29 8.55 13.36 -2.75
C ARG A 29 8.61 13.86 -4.19
N ASN A 30 7.89 13.21 -5.11
CA ASN A 30 7.88 13.60 -6.51
C ASN A 30 7.21 14.97 -6.71
N THR A 31 6.10 15.24 -6.02
CA THR A 31 5.42 16.54 -6.10
C THR A 31 6.21 17.66 -5.44
N GLU A 32 6.95 17.35 -4.36
CA GLU A 32 7.85 18.30 -3.70
C GLU A 32 9.02 18.70 -4.63
N ILE A 33 9.62 17.73 -5.32
CA ILE A 33 10.68 17.98 -6.32
C ILE A 33 10.14 18.76 -7.53
N ALA A 34 8.92 18.46 -7.98
CA ALA A 34 8.28 19.15 -9.10
C ALA A 34 7.79 20.57 -8.76
N GLY A 35 7.76 20.95 -7.46
CA GLY A 35 7.22 22.23 -7.01
C GLY A 35 5.69 22.31 -7.04
N GLU A 36 5.01 21.18 -7.16
CA GLU A 36 3.54 21.05 -7.28
C GLU A 36 2.90 20.61 -5.94
N LEU A 37 3.59 20.82 -4.82
CA LEU A 37 3.14 20.36 -3.52
C LEU A 37 1.90 21.13 -3.05
N THR A 38 0.76 20.44 -3.00
CA THR A 38 -0.47 21.00 -2.43
C THR A 38 -0.49 20.89 -0.91
N THR A 39 -1.23 21.80 -0.26
CA THR A 39 -1.44 21.78 1.20
C THR A 39 -2.06 20.47 1.67
N ASP A 40 -3.03 19.94 0.91
CA ASP A 40 -3.74 18.72 1.25
C ASP A 40 -2.82 17.50 1.20
N LEU A 41 -1.93 17.44 0.20
CA LEU A 41 -0.96 16.37 0.08
C LEU A 41 0.08 16.42 1.21
N LYS A 42 0.48 17.63 1.63
CA LYS A 42 1.35 17.81 2.79
C LYS A 42 0.68 17.32 4.08
N ILE A 43 -0.57 17.70 4.31
CA ILE A 43 -1.35 17.23 5.47
C ILE A 43 -1.48 15.71 5.46
N ALA A 44 -1.84 15.12 4.31
CA ALA A 44 -1.95 13.67 4.16
C ALA A 44 -0.62 12.95 4.45
N PHE A 45 0.50 13.50 3.98
CA PHE A 45 1.83 12.98 4.29
C PHE A 45 2.17 13.07 5.78
N GLU A 46 1.90 14.20 6.43
CA GLU A 46 2.11 14.36 7.88
C GLU A 46 1.30 13.35 8.68
N TYR A 47 0.03 13.12 8.32
CA TYR A 47 -0.79 12.07 8.92
C TYR A 47 -0.21 10.67 8.71
N HIS A 48 0.26 10.36 7.49
CA HIS A 48 0.95 9.09 7.19
C HIS A 48 2.16 8.88 8.10
N ILE A 49 3.04 9.89 8.22
CA ILE A 49 4.24 9.83 9.06
C ILE A 49 3.87 9.68 10.55
N LYS A 50 2.87 10.43 11.01
CA LYS A 50 2.38 10.34 12.39
C LYS A 50 1.87 8.94 12.72
N ARG A 51 1.06 8.34 11.85
CA ARG A 51 0.56 6.95 12.02
C ARG A 51 1.69 5.93 12.03
N LYS A 52 2.64 6.07 11.10
CA LYS A 52 3.83 5.20 11.00
C LYS A 52 4.65 5.23 12.29
N ASN A 53 4.90 6.41 12.84
CA ASN A 53 5.66 6.56 14.09
C ASN A 53 4.87 5.98 15.27
N ARG A 54 3.57 6.28 15.37
CA ARG A 54 2.71 5.74 16.43
C ARG A 54 2.73 4.21 16.47
N ALA A 55 2.59 3.55 15.32
CA ALA A 55 2.63 2.09 15.25
C ALA A 55 4.00 1.51 15.67
N ARG A 56 5.10 2.21 15.38
CA ARG A 56 6.45 1.81 15.82
C ARG A 56 6.63 1.97 17.33
N ASP A 57 6.09 3.04 17.89
CA ASP A 57 6.16 3.34 19.31
C ASP A 57 5.30 2.36 20.12
N GLU A 58 4.07 2.09 19.67
CA GLU A 58 3.18 1.06 20.23
C GLU A 58 3.88 -0.32 20.22
N LYS A 59 4.43 -0.75 19.08
CA LYS A 59 5.20 -1.99 18.99
C LYS A 59 6.39 -2.04 19.94
N LYS A 60 7.10 -0.93 20.12
CA LYS A 60 8.24 -0.84 21.05
C LYS A 60 7.77 -0.94 22.50
N LEU A 61 6.66 -0.30 22.83
CA LEU A 61 6.05 -0.36 24.15
C LEU A 61 5.60 -1.79 24.47
N ASP A 62 4.89 -2.43 23.55
CA ASP A 62 4.42 -3.81 23.71
C ASP A 62 5.59 -4.78 23.90
N LYS A 63 6.65 -4.65 23.11
CA LYS A 63 7.88 -5.43 23.29
C LYS A 63 8.54 -5.19 24.65
N SER A 64 8.49 -3.97 25.17
CA SER A 64 9.06 -3.64 26.47
C SER A 64 8.20 -4.22 27.60
N ARG A 65 6.88 -4.16 27.46
CA ARG A 65 5.92 -4.76 28.39
C ARG A 65 6.09 -6.28 28.47
N ALA A 66 6.22 -6.95 27.32
CA ALA A 66 6.43 -8.41 27.28
C ALA A 66 7.74 -8.86 27.94
N LYS A 67 8.74 -7.98 28.06
CA LYS A 67 9.98 -8.28 28.81
C LYS A 67 9.80 -8.18 30.32
N GLN A 68 8.89 -7.32 30.78
CA GLN A 68 8.66 -7.05 32.20
C GLN A 68 7.60 -7.98 32.80
N ASP A 69 6.56 -8.31 32.01
CA ASP A 69 5.43 -9.11 32.44
C ASP A 69 5.42 -10.46 31.71
N LYS A 70 5.66 -11.54 32.47
CA LYS A 70 5.70 -12.92 31.95
C LYS A 70 4.32 -13.43 31.49
N SER A 71 3.23 -12.76 31.86
CA SER A 71 1.87 -13.11 31.40
C SER A 71 1.56 -12.51 30.02
N TYR A 72 2.32 -11.50 29.58
CA TYR A 72 2.07 -10.75 28.36
C TYR A 72 3.07 -11.15 27.26
N HIS A 73 2.56 -11.65 26.13
CA HIS A 73 3.38 -12.09 25.00
C HIS A 73 3.07 -11.27 23.76
N VAL A 74 4.10 -10.93 22.98
CA VAL A 74 3.98 -10.16 21.74
C VAL A 74 4.64 -10.93 20.61
N ALA A 75 3.86 -11.22 19.57
CA ALA A 75 4.36 -11.77 18.32
C ALA A 75 4.32 -10.68 17.24
N THR A 76 5.36 -10.61 16.41
CA THR A 76 5.36 -9.77 15.21
C THR A 76 5.76 -10.63 14.03
N PHE A 77 4.97 -10.58 12.97
CA PHE A 77 5.22 -11.31 11.74
C PHE A 77 5.52 -10.33 10.61
N ASP A 78 6.41 -10.75 9.72
CA ASP A 78 6.58 -10.10 8.43
C ASP A 78 5.55 -10.70 7.47
N LEU A 79 4.54 -9.92 7.09
CA LEU A 79 3.46 -10.42 6.24
C LEU A 79 3.97 -10.75 4.83
N GLU A 80 5.03 -10.12 4.35
CA GLU A 80 5.62 -10.45 3.04
C GLU A 80 6.33 -11.81 3.06
N ALA A 81 6.86 -12.22 4.22
CA ALA A 81 7.46 -13.54 4.40
C ALA A 81 6.42 -14.64 4.70
N VAL A 82 5.27 -14.28 5.26
CA VAL A 82 4.25 -15.23 5.72
C VAL A 82 3.19 -15.50 4.65
N LEU A 83 2.91 -14.55 3.76
CA LEU A 83 1.96 -14.75 2.68
C LEU A 83 2.65 -15.50 1.52
N PRO A 84 2.22 -16.72 1.17
CA PRO A 84 2.61 -17.30 -0.10
C PRO A 84 2.00 -16.43 -1.20
N ILE A 85 2.81 -15.56 -1.80
CA ILE A 85 2.40 -14.84 -3.00
C ILE A 85 2.30 -15.90 -4.10
N PRO A 86 1.14 -16.12 -4.73
CA PRO A 86 1.06 -17.00 -5.88
C PRO A 86 1.85 -16.36 -7.03
N CYS A 87 3.12 -16.75 -7.17
CA CYS A 87 3.92 -16.49 -8.36
C CYS A 87 3.63 -17.58 -9.40
N SER A 88 2.43 -17.57 -9.97
CA SER A 88 2.05 -18.24 -11.23
C SER A 88 0.54 -18.15 -11.44
N LEU A 89 0.07 -16.98 -11.86
CA LEU A 89 -0.92 -17.01 -12.93
C LEU A 89 -0.10 -17.15 -14.21
N ASP A 90 0.25 -18.40 -14.54
CA ASP A 90 0.49 -18.75 -15.93
C ASP A 90 -0.84 -18.45 -16.63
N ILE A 91 -0.95 -17.27 -17.22
CA ILE A 91 -2.04 -16.95 -18.14
C ILE A 91 -1.78 -17.89 -19.32
N PRO A 92 -2.61 -18.94 -19.55
CA PRO A 92 -2.53 -19.65 -20.81
C PRO A 92 -2.84 -18.61 -21.87
N SER A 93 -1.95 -18.50 -22.84
CA SER A 93 -2.10 -17.62 -23.99
C SER A 93 -3.23 -18.11 -24.89
N ASP A 94 -4.47 -18.15 -24.38
CA ASP A 94 -5.63 -18.40 -25.21
C ASP A 94 -6.52 -17.17 -25.26
N LYS A 95 -6.32 -16.44 -26.36
CA LYS A 95 -7.17 -15.33 -26.78
C LYS A 95 -8.45 -15.94 -27.35
N THR A 96 -9.45 -16.25 -26.53
CA THR A 96 -10.84 -16.36 -26.99
C THR A 96 -11.80 -16.49 -25.81
N ALA A 97 -12.47 -15.40 -25.45
CA ALA A 97 -13.77 -15.33 -24.77
C ALA A 97 -13.95 -13.95 -24.07
N ARG A 98 -13.67 -12.86 -24.79
CA ARG A 98 -14.33 -11.58 -24.54
C ARG A 98 -15.28 -11.41 -25.71
N ASP A 99 -16.52 -11.85 -25.52
CA ASP A 99 -17.73 -11.41 -26.23
C ASP A 99 -18.87 -12.34 -25.80
N SER A 100 -19.37 -12.14 -24.58
CA SER A 100 -20.65 -12.67 -24.09
C SER A 100 -20.93 -12.08 -22.70
N LEU A 101 -20.98 -10.75 -22.61
CA LEU A 101 -21.74 -10.11 -21.53
C LEU A 101 -23.03 -9.63 -22.18
N PRO A 102 -24.22 -10.05 -21.71
CA PRO A 102 -25.47 -9.49 -22.21
C PRO A 102 -25.56 -8.02 -21.78
N GLU A 103 -25.88 -7.16 -22.75
CA GLU A 103 -26.17 -5.74 -22.53
C GLU A 103 -27.30 -5.58 -21.50
N PRO A 104 -27.24 -4.56 -20.63
CA PRO A 104 -28.31 -4.28 -19.68
C PRO A 104 -29.56 -3.78 -20.39
N ASP A 105 -30.68 -4.48 -20.16
CA ASP A 105 -32.02 -4.12 -20.63
C ASP A 105 -32.36 -2.66 -20.29
N THR A 106 -32.67 -1.89 -21.33
CA THR A 106 -33.28 -0.57 -21.24
C THR A 106 -34.65 -0.70 -20.59
N MET A 107 -34.81 -0.19 -19.36
CA MET A 107 -36.13 0.05 -18.78
C MET A 107 -36.81 1.16 -19.59
N GLU A 108 -37.79 0.77 -20.41
CA GLU A 108 -38.76 1.69 -20.99
C GLU A 108 -39.60 2.30 -19.85
N GLU A 109 -39.54 3.63 -19.72
CA GLU A 109 -40.50 4.40 -18.95
C GLU A 109 -41.87 4.31 -19.65
N SER A 110 -42.77 3.49 -19.13
CA SER A 110 -44.18 3.55 -19.49
C SER A 110 -44.82 4.72 -18.73
N GLU A 111 -45.07 5.81 -19.44
CA GLU A 111 -46.07 6.81 -19.08
C GLU A 111 -47.43 6.11 -18.97
N ASP A 112 -48.03 6.08 -17.79
CA ASP A 112 -49.47 5.88 -17.68
C ASP A 112 -50.10 7.00 -16.84
N SER A 113 -50.92 7.74 -17.55
CA SER A 113 -51.77 8.82 -17.12
C SER A 113 -52.91 8.34 -16.20
N ASN A 114 -53.13 9.10 -15.12
CA ASN A 114 -54.42 9.54 -14.59
C ASN A 114 -55.35 8.49 -13.92
N VAL A 115 -55.77 8.78 -12.67
CA VAL A 115 -57.17 9.04 -12.24
C VAL A 115 -57.23 8.93 -10.71
N GLU A 116 -57.42 10.07 -10.03
CA GLU A 116 -58.56 10.35 -9.13
C GLU A 116 -58.66 11.86 -8.84
#